data_AF-A0A9D4BYT5-F1
#
_entry.id   AF-A0A9D4BYT5-F1
#
_cell.length_a   1.000
_cell.length_b   1.000
_cell.length_c   1.000
_cell.angle_alpha   90.00
_cell.angle_beta   90.00
_cell.angle_gamma   90.00
#
_symmetry.space_group_name_H-M   'P 1'
#
loop_
_entity.id
_entity.type
_entity.pdbx_description
1 polymer ?
#
loop_
_entity_poly.entity_id
_entity_poly.type
_entity_poly.pdbx_seq_one_letter_code
_entity_poly.pdbx_strand_id
1 'polypeptide(L)' 'MLAKDACEGDLNERDPMQRIIVGNFIDGLNDDAVRIKLIRSNPTNLTESVNMALKEQNELSEDNALDYLSA' A
#
# COMPACT_ATOMS: atom_id res chain seq x y z
N MET A 1 -15.26 -36.19 16.47
CA MET A 1 -14.40 -35.22 17.18
C MET A 1 -14.07 -34.13 16.17
N LEU A 2 -14.56 -32.91 16.41
CA LEU A 2 -14.42 -31.76 15.53
C LEU A 2 -12.98 -31.22 15.62
N ALA A 3 -12.20 -31.40 14.56
CA ALA A 3 -10.96 -30.64 14.36
C ALA A 3 -11.30 -29.36 13.55
N LYS A 4 -12.10 -28.46 14.15
CA LYS A 4 -12.52 -27.22 13.47
C LYS A 4 -11.84 -25.94 13.96
N ASP A 5 -11.14 -25.93 15.09
CA ASP A 5 -10.86 -24.66 15.76
C ASP A 5 -9.35 -24.46 16.07
N ALA A 6 -8.50 -24.37 15.04
CA ALA A 6 -7.09 -24.03 15.26
C ALA A 6 -6.44 -23.13 14.20
N CYS A 7 -7.23 -22.45 13.36
CA CYS A 7 -6.70 -21.45 12.42
C CYS A 7 -7.32 -20.06 12.60
N GLU A 8 -7.82 -19.74 13.80
CA GLU A 8 -8.23 -18.38 14.17
C GLU A 8 -7.14 -17.69 15.00
N GLY A 9 -5.89 -17.81 14.53
CA GLY A 9 -4.81 -16.95 14.99
C GLY A 9 -4.96 -15.60 14.31
N ASP A 10 -4.98 -14.53 15.09
CA ASP A 10 -5.05 -13.14 14.65
C ASP A 10 -3.97 -12.86 13.58
N LEU A 11 -4.38 -12.82 12.30
CA LEU A 11 -3.49 -12.51 11.16
C LEU A 11 -2.91 -11.08 11.22
N ASN A 12 -3.29 -10.29 12.24
CA ASN A 12 -2.82 -8.93 12.46
C ASN A 12 -1.53 -8.82 13.28
N GLU A 13 -0.94 -9.94 13.73
CA GLU A 13 0.33 -9.93 14.43
C GLU A 13 1.51 -9.80 13.46
N ARG A 14 1.72 -8.59 12.93
CA ARG A 14 2.98 -8.09 12.34
C ARG A 14 3.83 -9.18 11.68
N ASP A 15 3.28 -9.87 10.68
CA ASP A 15 4.00 -10.92 9.97
C ASP A 15 5.30 -10.31 9.41
N PRO A 16 6.48 -10.77 9.87
CA PRO A 16 7.76 -10.23 9.41
C PRO A 16 7.92 -10.41 7.90
N MET A 17 7.27 -11.41 7.30
CA MET A 17 7.24 -11.60 5.86
C MET A 17 6.43 -10.52 5.15
N GLN A 18 5.30 -10.09 5.70
CA GLN A 18 4.51 -8.98 5.14
C GLN A 18 5.33 -7.68 5.13
N ARG A 19 6.12 -7.42 6.17
CA ARG A 19 7.01 -6.24 6.20
C ARG A 19 8.05 -6.27 5.08
N ILE A 20 8.64 -7.43 4.81
CA ILE A 20 9.61 -7.59 3.71
C ILE A 20 8.91 -7.38 2.36
N ILE A 21 7.71 -7.95 2.19
CA ILE A 21 6.93 -7.80 0.95
C ILE A 21 6.55 -6.34 0.72
N VAL A 22 6.06 -5.64 1.74
CA VAL A 22 5.73 -4.20 1.67
C VAL A 22 6.97 -3.37 1.36
N GLY A 23 8.10 -3.64 2.03
CA GLY A 23 9.37 -2.95 1.77
C GLY A 23 9.83 -3.11 0.32
N ASN A 24 9.87 -4.35 -0.18
CA ASN A 24 10.24 -4.63 -1.57
C ASN A 24 9.27 -3.98 -2.58
N PHE A 25 7.98 -3.92 -2.26
CA PHE A 25 7.00 -3.23 -3.09
C PHE A 25 7.30 -1.73 -3.16
N ILE A 26 7.54 -1.07 -2.01
CA ILE A 26 7.86 0.35 -1.94
C ILE A 26 9.17 0.65 -2.69
N ASP A 27 10.20 -0.18 -2.52
CA ASP A 27 11.49 0.00 -3.20
C ASP A 27 11.41 -0.17 -4.72
N GLY A 28 10.44 -0.95 -5.21
CA GLY A 28 10.20 -1.16 -6.64
C GLY A 28 9.39 -0.07 -7.34
N LEU A 29 8.87 0.92 -6.61
CA LEU A 29 8.10 2.01 -7.20
C LEU A 29 9.01 3.08 -7.81
N ASN A 30 8.72 3.47 -9.05
CA ASN A 30 9.48 4.52 -9.75
C ASN A 30 9.08 5.94 -9.33
N ASP A 31 7.89 6.10 -8.75
CA ASP A 31 7.36 7.42 -8.38
C ASP A 31 7.72 7.77 -6.93
N ASP A 32 8.51 8.83 -6.76
CA ASP A 32 8.98 9.30 -5.45
C ASP A 32 7.82 9.80 -4.57
N ALA A 33 6.80 10.45 -5.14
CA ALA A 33 5.67 10.97 -4.37
C ALA A 33 4.86 9.81 -3.78
N VAL A 34 4.59 8.78 -4.58
CA VAL A 34 3.91 7.57 -4.13
C VAL A 34 4.73 6.82 -3.07
N ARG A 35 6.05 6.71 -3.26
CA ARG A 35 6.95 6.11 -2.25
C ARG A 35 6.92 6.85 -0.93
N ILE A 36 7.05 8.17 -0.95
CA ILE A 36 7.01 9.01 0.25
C ILE A 36 5.67 8.86 0.97
N LYS A 37 4.55 8.80 0.23
CA LYS A 37 3.23 8.58 0.79
C LYS A 37 3.16 7.24 1.52
N LEU A 38 3.59 6.16 0.89
CA LEU A 38 3.58 4.82 1.50
C LEU A 38 4.49 4.70 2.73
N ILE A 39 5.68 5.30 2.69
CA ILE A 39 6.60 5.32 3.85
C ILE A 39 5.94 6.04 5.04
N ARG A 40 5.25 7.16 4.78
CA ARG A 40 4.55 7.93 5.83
C ARG A 40 3.32 7.20 6.38
N SER A 41 2.56 6.54 5.51
CA SER A 41 1.35 5.81 5.90
C SER A 41 1.66 4.46 6.56
N ASN A 42 2.84 3.90 6.32
CA ASN A 42 3.33 2.64 6.90
C ASN A 42 2.30 1.48 6.81
N PRO A 43 1.89 1.08 5.59
CA PRO A 43 0.96 -0.03 5.38
C PRO A 43 1.46 -1.32 6.00
N THR A 44 0.53 -2.16 6.42
CA THR A 44 0.85 -3.40 7.14
C THR A 44 0.85 -4.64 6.24
N ASN A 45 0.30 -4.52 5.03
CA ASN A 45 0.21 -5.61 4.06
C ASN A 45 0.27 -5.10 2.61
N LEU A 46 0.49 -6.03 1.69
CA LEU A 46 0.65 -5.71 0.26
C LEU A 46 -0.63 -5.11 -0.36
N THR A 47 -1.79 -5.65 -0.04
CA THR A 47 -3.08 -5.19 -0.60
C THR A 47 -3.33 -3.72 -0.27
N GLU A 48 -3.10 -3.35 0.99
CA GLU A 48 -3.21 -1.97 1.46
C GLU A 48 -2.21 -1.06 0.73
N SER A 49 -0.96 -1.52 0.57
CA SER A 49 0.09 -0.78 -0.13
C SER A 49 -0.26 -0.49 -1.59
N VAL A 50 -0.80 -1.49 -2.31
CA VAL A 50 -1.22 -1.35 -3.71
C VAL A 50 -2.38 -0.37 -3.84
N ASN A 51 -3.40 -0.50 -3.00
CA ASN A 51 -4.56 0.39 -3.05
C ASN A 51 -4.18 1.85 -2.77
N MET A 52 -3.28 2.08 -1.81
CA MET A 52 -2.75 3.41 -1.55
C MET A 52 -1.93 3.95 -2.72
N ALA A 53 -1.07 3.12 -3.32
CA ALA A 53 -0.26 3.53 -4.46
C ALA A 53 -1.13 3.97 -5.65
N LEU A 54 -2.15 3.19 -5.99
CA LEU A 54 -3.09 3.50 -7.07
C LEU A 54 -3.89 4.76 -6.79
N LYS A 55 -4.35 4.94 -5.54
CA LYS A 55 -5.08 6.13 -5.14
C LYS A 55 -4.22 7.39 -5.30
N GLU A 56 -3.00 7.37 -4.77
CA GLU A 56 -2.08 8.52 -4.88
C GLU A 56 -1.75 8.83 -6.35
N GLN A 57 -1.51 7.80 -7.17
CA GLN A 57 -1.20 7.99 -8.58
C GLN A 57 -2.37 8.63 -9.35
N ASN A 58 -3.60 8.27 -9.03
CA ASN A 58 -4.79 8.88 -9.63
C ASN A 58 -4.94 10.35 -9.19
N GLU A 59 -4.76 10.65 -7.90
CA GLU A 59 -4.84 12.02 -7.37
C GLU A 59 -3.77 12.94 -8.03
N LEU A 60 -2.53 12.45 -8.17
CA LEU A 60 -1.46 13.16 -8.89
C LEU A 60 -1.75 13.38 -10.38
N SER A 61 -2.55 12.50 -11.00
CA SER A 61 -2.95 12.66 -12.40
C SER A 61 -4.09 13.67 -12.57
N GLU A 62 -5.00 13.76 -11.60
CA GLU A 62 -6.14 14.69 -11.62
C GLU A 62 -5.67 16.12 -11.34
N ASP A 63 -4.74 16.33 -10.41
CA ASP A 63 -4.15 17.64 -10.13
C ASP A 63 -3.42 18.21 -11.35
N ASN A 64 -2.68 17.36 -12.09
CA ASN A 64 -2.03 17.77 -13.34
C ASN A 64 -3.02 18.10 -14.46
N ALA A 65 -4.20 17.49 -14.49
CA ALA A 65 -5.20 17.72 -15.54
C ALA A 65 -5.92 19.07 -15.38
N LEU A 66 -6.06 19.57 -14.15
CA LEU A 66 -6.75 20.83 -13.85
C LEU A 66 -5.92 22.08 -14.21
N ASP A 67 -4.59 21.97 -14.21
CA ASP A 67 -3.69 23.07 -14.62
C ASP A 67 -3.85 23.43 -16.11
N TYR A 68 -4.27 22.49 -16.97
CA TYR A 68 -4.47 22.75 -18.39
C TYR A 68 -5.82 23.38 -18.76
N LEU A 69 -6.83 23.28 -17.89
CA LEU A 69 -8.18 23.81 -18.16
C LEU A 69 -8.40 25.21 -17.59
N SER A 70 -7.44 25.75 -16.84
CA SER A 70 -7.47 27.08 -16.23
C SER A 70 -6.58 28.11 -16.92
N ALA A 71 -5.90 27.74 -18.01
CA ALA A 71 -5.11 28.60 -18.90
C ALA A 71 -5.89 29.00 -20.16
#